data_AF-G0J4S4-F1
#
_entry.id   AF-G0J4S4-F1
#
_cell.length_a   1.000
_cell.length_b   1.000
_cell.length_c   1.000
_cell.angle_alpha   90.00
_cell.angle_beta   90.00
_cell.angle_gamma   90.00
#
_symmetry.space_group_name_H-M   'P 1'
#
loop_
_entity.id
_entity.type
_entity.pdbx_description
1 polymer ?
#
loop_
_entity_poly.entity_id
_entity_poly.type
_entity_poly.pdbx_seq_one_letter_code
_entity_poly.pdbx_strand_id
1 'polypeptide(L)'
;MNKLKRFLKRHLSEIRTIKIVIAVLLGLMVIIDVVLVTLEGKEFPTFSLVVKELRHRLIWFTFLYGGLVAKIFYNRKVGEKEKEVTGLMAFFSIVFLLFVIGRQLETAPSLFLQMVLLLSGGILAYRAWPQYQ
;
A
#
# COMPACT_ATOMS: atom_id res chain seq x y z
N MET A 1 22.75 -25.95 -11.77
CA MET A 1 22.32 -24.84 -12.66
C MET A 1 20.91 -24.99 -13.24
N ASN A 2 20.50 -26.15 -13.80
CA ASN A 2 19.17 -26.31 -14.43
C ASN A 2 17.96 -26.22 -13.47
N LYS A 3 18.11 -26.58 -12.19
CA LYS A 3 17.04 -26.43 -11.19
C LYS A 3 16.75 -24.96 -10.84
N LEU A 4 17.80 -24.13 -10.72
CA LEU A 4 17.68 -22.69 -10.43
C LEU A 4 17.00 -21.93 -11.57
N LYS A 5 17.39 -22.20 -12.82
CA LYS A 5 16.71 -21.63 -14.01
C LYS A 5 15.25 -22.03 -14.08
N ARG A 6 14.92 -23.30 -13.78
CA ARG A 6 13.54 -23.80 -13.81
C ARG A 6 12.68 -23.21 -12.67
N PHE A 7 13.27 -23.00 -11.49
CA PHE A 7 12.65 -22.32 -10.36
C PHE A 7 12.40 -20.84 -10.65
N LEU A 8 13.42 -20.11 -11.13
CA LEU A 8 13.31 -18.72 -11.56
C LEU A 8 12.26 -18.53 -12.68
N LYS A 9 12.19 -19.47 -13.63
CA LYS A 9 11.18 -19.44 -14.71
C LYS A 9 9.76 -19.64 -14.19
N ARG A 10 9.59 -20.41 -13.11
CA ARG A 10 8.29 -20.65 -12.46
C ARG A 10 7.82 -19.47 -11.61
N HIS A 11 8.77 -18.77 -10.97
CA HIS A 11 8.50 -17.60 -10.12
C HIS A 11 8.74 -16.25 -10.82
N LEU A 12 8.98 -16.24 -12.14
CA LEU A 12 9.33 -15.04 -12.89
C LEU A 12 8.18 -14.02 -12.91
N SER A 13 6.93 -14.48 -12.90
CA SER A 13 5.74 -13.63 -12.74
C SER A 13 5.67 -13.00 -11.35
N GLU A 14 6.00 -13.77 -10.30
CA GLU A 14 6.03 -13.27 -8.91
C GLU A 14 7.17 -12.27 -8.72
N ILE A 15 8.35 -12.52 -9.31
CA ILE A 15 9.48 -11.59 -9.29
C ILE A 15 9.14 -10.28 -10.02
N ARG A 16 8.42 -10.34 -11.15
CA ARG A 16 7.96 -9.13 -11.85
C ARG A 16 6.98 -8.34 -10.97
N THR A 17 6.04 -9.02 -10.30
CA THR A 17 5.12 -8.38 -9.34
C THR A 17 5.86 -7.76 -8.17
N ILE A 18 6.82 -8.47 -7.56
CA ILE A 18 7.66 -7.95 -6.47
C ILE A 18 8.43 -6.71 -6.92
N LYS A 19 9.01 -6.72 -8.12
CA LYS A 19 9.71 -5.54 -8.67
C LYS A 19 8.80 -4.33 -8.82
N ILE A 20 7.59 -4.54 -9.37
CA ILE A 20 6.60 -3.45 -9.53
C ILE A 20 6.22 -2.91 -8.14
N VAL A 21 5.99 -3.78 -7.17
CA VAL A 21 5.61 -3.35 -5.82
C VAL A 21 6.73 -2.63 -5.09
N ILE A 22 7.98 -3.09 -5.19
CA ILE A 22 9.14 -2.36 -4.65
C ILE A 22 9.27 -1.00 -5.32
N ALA A 23 9.06 -0.91 -6.64
CA ALA A 23 9.08 0.37 -7.35
C ALA A 23 7.95 1.31 -6.88
N VAL A 24 6.74 0.78 -6.62
CA VAL A 24 5.61 1.53 -6.06
C VAL A 24 5.89 1.99 -4.63
N LEU A 25 6.47 1.14 -3.78
CA LEU A 25 6.86 1.50 -2.41
C LEU A 25 7.94 2.59 -2.39
N LEU A 26 8.98 2.46 -3.22
CA LEU A 26 10.02 3.48 -3.35
C LEU A 26 9.44 4.79 -3.91
N GLY A 27 8.56 4.71 -4.91
CA GLY A 27 7.87 5.88 -5.44
C GLY A 27 7.00 6.56 -4.40
N LEU A 28 6.25 5.81 -3.59
CA LEU A 28 5.46 6.32 -2.48
C LEU A 28 6.33 7.01 -1.43
N MET A 29 7.49 6.43 -1.07
CA MET A 29 8.42 7.06 -0.13
C MET A 29 8.92 8.41 -0.65
N VAL A 30 9.30 8.49 -1.92
CA VAL A 30 9.75 9.74 -2.55
C VAL A 30 8.62 10.78 -2.61
N ILE A 31 7.40 10.37 -2.97
CA ILE A 31 6.24 11.28 -3.02
C ILE A 31 5.92 11.81 -1.62
N ILE A 32 5.96 10.96 -0.60
CA ILE A 32 5.72 11.35 0.80
C ILE A 32 6.78 12.39 1.23
N ASP A 33 8.05 12.16 0.93
CA ASP A 33 9.11 13.13 1.24
C ASP A 33 8.87 14.48 0.54
N VAL A 34 8.54 14.49 -0.76
CA VAL A 34 8.26 15.72 -1.52
C VAL A 34 7.05 16.48 -0.97
N VAL A 35 5.95 15.78 -0.69
CA VAL A 35 4.72 16.37 -0.15
C VAL A 35 4.97 16.97 1.24
N LEU A 36 5.83 16.36 2.05
CA LEU A 36 6.11 16.84 3.39
C LEU A 36 7.09 18.01 3.41
N VAL A 37 8.12 18.00 2.56
CA VAL A 37 9.03 19.15 2.38
C VAL A 37 8.25 20.37 1.90
N THR A 38 7.33 20.19 0.95
CA THR A 38 6.54 21.30 0.39
C THR A 38 5.43 21.81 1.33
N LEU A 39 4.86 20.96 2.19
CA LEU A 39 3.77 21.36 3.09
C LEU A 39 4.23 21.82 4.49
N GLU A 40 5.34 21.32 5.02
CA GLU A 40 5.77 21.62 6.39
C GLU A 40 7.01 22.52 6.49
N GLY A 41 7.65 22.87 5.37
CA GLY A 41 8.75 23.85 5.34
C GLY A 41 9.98 23.49 6.17
N LYS A 42 10.14 22.22 6.59
CA LYS A 42 11.30 21.73 7.33
C LYS A 42 12.42 21.38 6.35
N GLU A 43 13.64 21.82 6.63
CA GLU A 43 14.75 21.75 5.68
C GLU A 43 15.12 20.31 5.27
N PHE A 44 15.03 19.30 6.14
CA PHE A 44 15.26 17.89 5.78
C PHE A 44 14.60 16.94 6.80
N PRO A 45 13.28 16.66 6.73
CA PRO A 45 12.67 15.72 7.66
C PRO A 45 13.08 14.29 7.27
N THR A 46 13.75 13.57 8.18
CA THR A 46 14.03 12.15 7.98
C THR A 46 12.74 11.34 8.12
N PHE A 47 12.59 10.27 7.31
CA PHE A 47 11.40 9.39 7.33
C PHE A 47 11.00 8.92 8.74
N SER A 48 11.98 8.67 9.62
CA SER A 48 11.71 8.26 11.01
C SER A 48 11.04 9.37 11.84
N LEU A 49 11.41 10.63 11.62
CA LEU A 49 10.88 11.80 12.33
C LEU A 49 9.47 12.11 11.83
N VAL A 50 9.27 12.02 10.52
CA VAL A 50 7.96 12.07 9.85
C VAL A 50 7.01 11.03 10.42
N VAL A 51 7.43 9.76 10.47
CA VAL A 51 6.57 8.67 10.97
C VAL A 51 6.26 8.84 12.46
N LYS A 52 7.15 9.47 13.23
CA LYS A 52 6.95 9.71 14.66
C LYS A 52 5.98 10.87 14.91
N GLU A 53 6.12 11.98 14.19
CA GLU A 53 5.30 13.19 14.37
C GLU A 53 3.95 13.10 13.64
N LEU A 54 3.91 12.43 12.48
CA LEU A 54 2.75 12.40 11.58
C LEU A 54 2.08 11.04 11.54
N ARG A 55 2.33 10.18 12.54
CA ARG A 55 1.73 8.83 12.64
C ARG A 55 0.21 8.84 12.48
N HIS A 56 -0.46 9.87 13.02
CA HIS A 56 -1.90 10.08 12.88
C HIS A 56 -2.33 10.33 11.43
N ARG A 57 -1.53 11.06 10.66
CA ARG A 57 -1.75 11.35 9.24
C ARG A 57 -1.46 10.19 8.32
N LEU A 58 -0.82 9.13 8.82
CA LEU A 58 -0.37 7.96 8.05
C LEU A 58 -1.30 6.74 8.20
N ILE A 59 -2.50 6.89 8.76
CA ILE A 59 -3.47 5.78 8.87
C ILE A 59 -3.83 5.15 7.52
N TRP A 60 -3.91 5.95 6.46
CA TRP A 60 -4.15 5.50 5.09
C TRP A 60 -2.98 4.65 4.58
N PHE A 61 -1.76 4.95 5.02
CA PHE A 61 -0.56 4.21 4.64
C PHE A 61 -0.55 2.83 5.27
N THR A 62 -0.96 2.70 6.54
CA THR A 62 -1.11 1.38 7.20
C THR A 62 -2.13 0.51 6.47
N PHE A 63 -3.29 1.08 6.10
CA PHE A 63 -4.30 0.37 5.32
C PHE A 63 -3.80 -0.03 3.93
N LEU A 64 -3.19 0.92 3.20
CA LEU A 64 -2.63 0.68 1.86
C LEU A 64 -1.54 -0.39 1.90
N TYR A 65 -0.66 -0.35 2.90
CA TYR A 65 0.40 -1.33 3.09
C TYR A 65 -0.17 -2.73 3.28
N GLY A 66 -1.21 -2.89 4.11
CA GLY A 66 -1.93 -4.16 4.26
C GLY A 66 -2.49 -4.67 2.94
N GLY A 67 -3.06 -3.77 2.14
CA GLY A 67 -3.57 -4.09 0.81
C GLY A 67 -2.48 -4.54 -0.17
N LEU A 68 -1.34 -3.86 -0.19
CA LEU A 68 -0.19 -4.22 -1.02
C LEU A 68 0.41 -5.57 -0.60
N VAL A 69 0.52 -5.84 0.71
CA VAL A 69 0.95 -7.14 1.23
C VAL A 69 0.02 -8.24 0.74
N ALA A 70 -1.30 -8.06 0.87
CA ALA A 70 -2.27 -9.02 0.36
C ALA A 70 -2.14 -9.22 -1.17
N LYS A 71 -1.83 -8.15 -1.90
CA LYS A 71 -1.63 -8.23 -3.35
C LYS A 71 -0.37 -9.01 -3.75
N ILE A 72 0.65 -9.06 -2.91
CA ILE A 72 1.86 -9.85 -3.14
C ILE A 72 1.61 -11.32 -2.82
N PHE A 73 1.13 -11.61 -1.61
CA PHE A 73 1.11 -12.98 -1.08
C PHE A 73 -0.18 -13.75 -1.36
N TYR A 74 -1.31 -13.04 -1.53
CA TYR A 74 -2.63 -13.64 -1.66
C TYR A 74 -3.34 -13.19 -2.94
N ASN A 75 -2.60 -12.92 -4.01
CA ASN A 75 -3.17 -12.31 -5.20
C ASN A 75 -4.27 -13.16 -5.87
N ARG A 76 -5.49 -12.59 -5.99
CA ARG A 76 -6.62 -13.20 -6.69
C ARG A 76 -6.56 -12.90 -8.19
N LYS A 77 -6.55 -13.93 -9.04
CA LYS A 77 -6.56 -13.79 -10.51
C LYS A 77 -7.99 -13.96 -11.04
N VAL A 78 -8.43 -13.08 -11.94
CA VAL A 78 -9.82 -13.06 -12.47
C VAL A 78 -9.80 -12.74 -13.97
N GLY A 79 -10.71 -13.36 -14.73
CA GLY A 79 -10.82 -13.20 -16.19
C GLY A 79 -11.75 -12.07 -16.66
N GLU A 80 -12.72 -11.66 -15.85
CA GLU A 80 -13.65 -10.56 -16.18
C GLU A 80 -13.16 -9.21 -15.62
N LYS A 81 -13.14 -8.17 -16.45
CA LYS A 81 -12.59 -6.85 -16.10
C LYS A 81 -13.59 -5.88 -15.48
N GLU A 82 -14.83 -5.82 -15.96
CA GLU A 82 -15.74 -4.70 -15.63
C GLU A 82 -16.17 -4.63 -14.16
N LYS A 83 -16.57 -5.76 -13.55
CA LYS A 83 -16.99 -5.79 -12.14
C LYS A 83 -15.86 -5.45 -11.16
N GLU A 84 -14.63 -5.65 -11.60
CA GLU A 84 -13.44 -5.60 -10.75
C GLU A 84 -12.73 -4.24 -10.78
N VAL A 85 -12.91 -3.45 -11.86
CA VAL A 85 -12.48 -2.04 -11.91
C VAL A 85 -13.20 -1.21 -10.84
N THR A 86 -14.48 -1.49 -10.61
CA THR A 86 -15.27 -0.86 -9.54
C THR A 86 -14.71 -1.18 -8.15
N GLY A 87 -14.21 -2.41 -7.95
CA GLY A 87 -13.56 -2.81 -6.70
C GLY A 87 -12.24 -2.07 -6.45
N LEU A 88 -11.42 -1.90 -7.49
CA LEU A 88 -10.18 -1.13 -7.42
C LEU A 88 -10.46 0.33 -7.04
N MET A 89 -11.42 0.96 -7.70
CA MET A 89 -11.84 2.33 -7.40
C MET A 89 -12.37 2.47 -5.97
N ALA A 90 -13.17 1.51 -5.49
CA ALA A 90 -13.65 1.49 -4.12
C ALA A 90 -12.48 1.38 -3.11
N PHE A 91 -11.49 0.53 -3.36
CA PHE A 91 -10.31 0.41 -2.51
C PHE A 91 -9.55 1.73 -2.40
N PHE A 92 -9.24 2.39 -3.52
CA PHE A 92 -8.55 3.67 -3.51
C PHE A 92 -9.41 4.81 -2.95
N SER A 93 -10.74 4.74 -3.07
CA SER A 93 -11.65 5.70 -2.43
C SER A 93 -11.56 5.62 -0.91
N ILE A 94 -11.43 4.41 -0.34
CA ILE A 94 -11.21 4.23 1.10
C ILE A 94 -9.83 4.75 1.51
N VAL A 95 -8.79 4.50 0.71
CA VAL A 95 -7.45 5.07 0.96
C VAL A 95 -7.51 6.59 1.00
N PHE A 96 -8.20 7.21 0.04
CA PHE A 96 -8.38 8.67 -0.01
C PHE A 96 -9.19 9.19 1.19
N LEU A 97 -10.26 8.51 1.57
CA LEU A 97 -11.06 8.86 2.74
C LEU A 97 -10.24 8.79 4.03
N LEU A 98 -9.43 7.73 4.21
CA LEU A 98 -8.50 7.62 5.33
C LEU A 98 -7.41 8.70 5.29
N PHE A 99 -7.00 9.14 4.11
CA PHE A 99 -6.04 10.25 3.97
C PHE A 99 -6.65 11.55 4.49
N VAL A 100 -7.90 11.85 4.15
CA VAL A 100 -8.62 13.04 4.65
C VAL A 100 -8.85 12.95 6.16
N ILE A 101 -9.33 11.81 6.68
CA ILE A 101 -9.52 11.59 8.13
C ILE A 101 -8.19 11.72 8.87
N GLY A 102 -7.11 11.17 8.32
CA GLY A 102 -5.76 11.23 8.90
C GLY A 102 -5.29 12.67 9.14
N ARG A 103 -5.70 13.62 8.30
CA ARG A 103 -5.38 15.04 8.45
C ARG A 103 -6.14 15.72 9.59
N GLN A 104 -7.31 15.21 9.95
CA GLN A 104 -8.15 15.76 11.03
C GLN A 104 -7.90 15.12 12.39
N LEU A 105 -7.17 14.00 12.45
CA LEU A 105 -6.81 13.36 13.70
C LEU A 105 -5.75 14.19 14.45
N GLU A 106 -6.05 14.54 15.71
CA GLU A 106 -5.10 15.26 16.57
C GLU A 106 -4.08 14.32 17.24
N THR A 107 -4.42 13.03 17.35
CA THR A 107 -3.62 12.05 18.08
C THR A 107 -3.36 10.79 17.26
N ALA A 108 -2.23 10.14 17.56
CA ALA A 108 -1.83 8.92 16.87
C ALA A 108 -2.80 7.75 17.16
N PRO A 109 -3.16 6.96 16.14
CA PRO A 109 -3.99 5.78 16.31
C PRO A 109 -3.28 4.78 17.24
N SER A 110 -4.05 4.14 18.11
CA SER A 110 -3.57 3.06 18.96
C SER A 110 -3.03 1.90 18.12
N LEU A 111 -2.12 1.10 18.69
CA LEU A 111 -1.55 -0.06 18.00
C LEU A 111 -2.64 -1.05 17.56
N PHE A 112 -3.68 -1.22 18.36
CA PHE A 112 -4.84 -2.05 18.01
C PHE A 112 -5.54 -1.53 16.75
N LEU A 113 -5.82 -0.23 16.66
CA LEU A 113 -6.44 0.35 15.48
C LEU A 113 -5.55 0.22 14.23
N GLN A 114 -4.24 0.37 14.39
CA GLN A 114 -3.29 0.14 13.29
C GLN A 114 -3.31 -1.31 12.78
N MET A 115 -3.40 -2.30 13.69
CA MET A 115 -3.55 -3.70 13.28
C MET A 115 -4.86 -3.94 12.54
N VAL A 116 -5.97 -3.35 13.02
CA VAL A 116 -7.28 -3.46 12.35
C VAL A 116 -7.23 -2.83 10.96
N LEU A 117 -6.61 -1.66 10.80
CA LEU A 117 -6.41 -1.00 9.51
C LEU A 117 -5.57 -1.85 8.56
N LEU A 118 -4.49 -2.45 9.07
CA LEU A 118 -3.62 -3.32 8.28
C LEU A 118 -4.38 -4.56 7.77
N LEU A 119 -5.08 -5.27 8.65
CA LEU A 119 -5.82 -6.47 8.30
C LEU A 119 -7.00 -6.17 7.36
N SER A 120 -7.74 -5.10 7.63
CA SER A 120 -8.87 -4.67 6.79
C SER A 120 -8.39 -4.25 5.40
N GLY A 121 -7.28 -3.53 5.29
CA GLY A 121 -6.64 -3.21 4.02
C GLY A 121 -6.27 -4.46 3.23
N GLY A 122 -5.69 -5.46 3.89
CA GLY A 122 -5.37 -6.75 3.26
C GLY A 122 -6.60 -7.50 2.75
N ILE A 123 -7.64 -7.63 3.59
CA ILE A 123 -8.88 -8.32 3.22
C ILE A 123 -9.60 -7.62 2.07
N LEU A 124 -9.68 -6.28 2.12
CA LEU A 124 -10.32 -5.49 1.07
C LEU A 124 -9.55 -5.56 -0.24
N ALA A 125 -8.21 -5.44 -0.22
CA ALA A 125 -7.42 -5.57 -1.45
C ALA A 125 -7.55 -6.98 -2.05
N TYR A 126 -7.55 -8.04 -1.23
CA TYR A 126 -7.76 -9.41 -1.70
C TYR A 126 -9.08 -9.56 -2.48
N ARG A 127 -10.15 -8.96 -1.96
CA ARG A 127 -11.48 -9.02 -2.59
C ARG A 127 -11.63 -8.07 -3.76
N ALA A 128 -11.27 -6.81 -3.59
CA ALA A 128 -11.61 -5.72 -4.49
C ALA A 128 -10.54 -5.42 -5.54
N TRP A 129 -9.30 -5.89 -5.36
CA TRP A 129 -8.20 -5.64 -6.30
C TRP A 129 -7.66 -6.96 -6.88
N PRO A 130 -8.30 -7.54 -7.91
CA PRO A 130 -7.78 -8.72 -8.59
C PRO A 130 -6.66 -8.37 -9.59
N GLN A 131 -5.94 -9.38 -10.04
CA GLN A 131 -4.98 -9.26 -11.14
C GLN A 131 -5.58 -9.91 -12.38
N TYR A 132 -5.79 -9.12 -13.42
CA TYR A 132 -6.25 -9.61 -14.71
C TYR A 132 -5.17 -10.47 -15.36
N GLN A 133 -5.56 -11.63 -15.89
CA GLN A 133 -4.74 -12.46 -16.76
C GLN A 133 -5.10 -12.24 -18.22
#